data_AF-A0AAV5HJ32-F1
#
_entry.id   AF-A0AAV5HJ32-F1
#
_cell.length_a   1.000
_cell.length_b   1.000
_cell.length_c   1.000
_cell.angle_alpha   90.00
_cell.angle_beta   90.00
_cell.angle_gamma   90.00
#
_symmetry.space_group_name_H-M   'P 1'
#
loop_
_entity.id
_entity.type
_entity.pdbx_description
1 polymer ?
#
loop_
_entity_poly.entity_id
_entity_poly.type
_entity_poly.pdbx_seq_one_letter_code
_entity_poly.pdbx_strand_id
1 'polypeptide(L)'
;MLAPYISFGIFLEILKLWLKGFETIVLDIPLLFEAKMEKQTNPIIIVWVDPETQLQRLLSRDETAKEDARNRINAQMSLDSKRNKADMLIDNTVSLKDLNEQFRRLLFQVHKAFDMD
;
A
#
# COMPACT_ATOMS: atom_id res chain seq x y z
N MET A 1 -1.41 10.46 18.84
CA MET A 1 -1.60 9.04 19.22
C MET A 1 -3.02 8.61 18.83
N LEU A 2 -3.26 8.25 17.56
CA LEU A 2 -4.51 7.62 17.10
C LEU A 2 -4.29 6.17 16.63
N ALA A 3 -3.03 5.74 16.51
CA ALA A 3 -2.65 4.43 15.99
C ALA A 3 -3.35 3.24 16.68
N PRO A 4 -3.50 3.17 18.02
CA PRO A 4 -4.10 1.99 18.65
C PRO A 4 -5.59 1.82 18.31
N TYR A 5 -6.34 2.92 18.23
CA TYR A 5 -7.78 2.90 17.99
C TYR A 5 -8.11 2.57 16.52
N ILE A 6 -7.34 3.12 15.59
CA ILE A 6 -7.52 2.85 14.17
C ILE A 6 -7.18 1.38 13.85
N SER A 7 -6.07 0.86 14.37
CA SER A 7 -5.70 -0.54 14.15
C SER A 7 -6.72 -1.51 14.76
N PHE A 8 -7.29 -1.21 15.93
CA PHE A 8 -8.35 -2.02 16.52
C PHE A 8 -9.65 -1.97 15.69
N GLY A 9 -10.02 -0.79 15.19
CA GLY A 9 -11.17 -0.65 14.30
C GLY A 9 -11.02 -1.44 12.99
N ILE A 10 -9.85 -1.36 12.35
CA ILE A 10 -9.53 -2.14 11.15
C ILE A 10 -9.62 -3.65 11.46
N PHE A 11 -9.08 -4.10 12.60
CA PHE A 11 -9.17 -5.50 13.01
C PHE A 11 -10.63 -5.99 13.17
N LEU A 12 -11.49 -5.19 13.81
CA LEU A 12 -12.90 -5.54 13.95
C LEU A 12 -13.63 -5.60 12.61
N GLU A 13 -13.33 -4.70 11.67
CA GLU A 13 -13.95 -4.72 10.34
C GLU A 13 -13.46 -5.93 9.52
N ILE A 14 -12.17 -6.29 9.61
CA ILE A 14 -11.63 -7.52 9.01
C ILE A 14 -12.38 -8.74 9.54
N LEU A 15 -12.51 -8.86 10.87
CA LEU A 15 -13.22 -9.98 11.49
C LEU A 15 -14.67 -10.07 11.03
N LYS A 16 -15.35 -8.94 10.94
CA LYS A 16 -16.74 -8.86 10.45
C LYS A 16 -16.85 -9.26 8.98
N LEU A 17 -15.88 -8.91 8.13
CA LEU A 17 -15.85 -9.32 6.73
C LEU A 17 -15.60 -10.82 6.61
N TRP A 18 -14.71 -11.40 7.41
CA TRP A 18 -14.54 -12.85 7.48
C TRP A 18 -15.83 -13.56 7.91
N LEU A 19 -16.53 -13.05 8.94
CA LEU A 19 -17.82 -13.60 9.38
C LEU A 19 -18.92 -13.50 8.31
N LYS A 20 -18.80 -12.58 7.36
CA LYS A 20 -19.71 -12.47 6.20
C LYS A 20 -19.33 -13.40 5.04
N GLY A 21 -18.25 -14.15 5.15
CA GLY A 21 -17.78 -15.09 4.12
C GLY A 21 -16.89 -14.47 3.04
N PHE A 22 -16.31 -13.29 3.27
CA PHE A 22 -15.29 -12.76 2.37
C PHE A 22 -13.96 -13.46 2.62
N GLU A 23 -13.44 -14.15 1.62
CA GLU A 23 -12.18 -14.91 1.72
C GLU A 23 -10.96 -14.00 1.52
N THR A 24 -11.09 -12.93 0.73
CA THR A 24 -10.00 -11.99 0.44
C THR A 24 -10.39 -10.58 0.83
N ILE A 25 -9.52 -9.92 1.60
CA ILE A 25 -9.69 -8.54 2.04
C ILE A 25 -8.44 -7.75 1.65
N VAL A 26 -8.63 -6.64 0.93
CA VAL A 26 -7.55 -5.73 0.54
C VAL A 26 -7.54 -4.53 1.48
N LEU A 27 -6.40 -4.29 2.12
CA LEU A 27 -6.21 -3.17 3.04
C LEU A 27 -5.34 -2.09 2.38
N ASP A 28 -5.92 -0.93 2.10
CA ASP A 28 -5.17 0.26 1.66
C ASP A 28 -4.74 1.08 2.88
N ILE A 29 -3.48 0.91 3.30
CA ILE A 29 -2.93 1.54 4.51
C ILE A 29 -1.62 2.27 4.16
N PRO A 30 -1.63 3.61 3.97
CA PRO A 30 -0.44 4.39 3.66
C PRO A 30 0.68 4.27 4.72
N LEU A 31 0.30 4.11 5.99
CA LEU A 31 1.17 4.04 7.15
C LEU A 31 1.31 2.61 7.71
N LEU A 32 1.26 1.59 6.84
CA LEU A 32 1.23 0.18 7.24
C LEU A 32 2.34 -0.18 8.25
N PHE A 33 3.58 0.20 7.95
CA PHE A 33 4.75 -0.12 8.75
C PHE A 33 4.84 0.73 10.03
N GLU A 34 4.45 1.99 9.95
CA GLU A 34 4.41 2.91 11.09
C GLU A 34 3.34 2.47 12.11
N ALA A 35 2.24 1.88 11.63
CA ALA A 35 1.19 1.27 12.44
C ALA A 35 1.54 -0.14 12.95
N LYS A 36 2.68 -0.71 12.54
CA LYS A 36 3.10 -2.08 12.89
C LYS A 36 2.08 -3.16 12.47
N MET A 37 1.40 -2.94 11.35
CA MET A 37 0.35 -3.82 10.83
C MET A 37 0.85 -4.80 9.76
N GLU A 38 2.15 -4.78 9.46
CA GLU A 38 2.80 -5.67 8.50
C GLU A 38 2.67 -7.15 8.88
N LYS A 39 2.53 -7.48 10.17
CA LYS A 39 2.41 -8.88 10.63
C LYS A 39 1.00 -9.46 10.41
N GLN A 40 0.01 -8.60 10.25
CA GLN A 40 -1.39 -8.95 10.05
C GLN A 40 -1.80 -8.86 8.58
N THR A 41 -0.86 -8.52 7.70
CA THR A 41 -1.06 -8.38 6.26
C THR A 41 -0.10 -9.29 5.51
N ASN A 42 -0.65 -10.20 4.71
CA ASN A 42 0.13 -11.08 3.85
C ASN A 42 -0.71 -11.43 2.62
N PRO A 43 -0.20 -11.25 1.38
CA PRO A 43 1.07 -10.60 1.03
C PRO A 43 1.03 -9.06 1.13
N ILE A 44 2.18 -8.44 1.39
CA ILE A 44 2.38 -6.99 1.37
C ILE A 44 2.72 -6.54 -0.05
N ILE A 45 1.81 -5.75 -0.62
CA ILE A 45 1.97 -5.18 -1.96
C ILE A 45 2.33 -3.70 -1.82
N ILE A 46 3.44 -3.28 -2.42
CA ILE A 46 3.86 -1.88 -2.46
C ILE A 46 3.75 -1.35 -3.88
N VAL A 47 3.05 -0.22 -4.04
CA VAL A 47 3.08 0.58 -5.27
C VAL A 47 4.17 1.62 -5.12
N TRP A 48 5.24 1.47 -5.88
CA TRP A 48 6.43 2.31 -5.80
C TRP A 48 6.51 3.27 -6.98
N VAL A 49 7.10 4.43 -6.73
CA VAL A 49 7.46 5.42 -7.73
C VAL A 49 8.72 6.13 -7.26
N ASP A 50 9.53 6.67 -8.18
CA ASP A 50 10.71 7.42 -7.80
C ASP A 50 10.36 8.71 -7.03
N PRO A 51 11.24 9.21 -6.14
CA PRO A 51 10.95 10.36 -5.29
C PRO A 51 10.58 11.64 -6.03
N GLU A 52 11.17 11.87 -7.21
CA GLU A 52 10.89 13.07 -7.99
C GLU A 52 9.49 12.99 -8.58
N THR A 53 9.13 11.87 -9.21
CA THR A 53 7.77 11.64 -9.71
C THR A 53 6.74 11.65 -8.58
N GLN A 54 7.07 11.12 -7.40
CA GLN A 54 6.18 11.20 -6.22
C GLN A 54 5.86 12.65 -5.87
N LEU A 55 6.90 13.50 -5.79
CA LEU A 55 6.74 14.91 -5.47
C LEU A 55 5.94 15.64 -6.55
N GLN A 56 6.27 15.43 -7.84
CA GLN A 56 5.56 16.06 -8.95
C GLN A 56 4.07 15.72 -8.97
N ARG A 57 3.72 14.45 -8.74
CA ARG A 57 2.32 14.00 -8.66
C ARG A 57 1.59 14.59 -7.44
N LEU A 58 2.27 14.70 -6.29
CA LEU A 58 1.68 15.29 -5.09
C LEU A 58 1.39 16.79 -5.28
N LEU A 59 2.32 17.53 -5.90
CA LEU A 59 2.14 18.95 -6.21
C LEU A 59 1.01 19.18 -7.22
N SER A 60 0.92 18.33 -8.24
CA SER A 60 -0.11 18.42 -9.26
C SER A 60 -1.52 18.11 -8.73
N ARG A 61 -1.62 17.25 -7.70
CA ARG A 61 -2.90 16.81 -7.15
C ARG A 61 -3.44 17.71 -6.06
N ASP A 62 -2.58 18.12 -5.13
CA ASP A 62 -3.02 18.76 -3.89
C ASP A 62 -2.93 20.31 -3.96
N GLU A 63 -2.46 20.91 -5.08
CA GLU A 63 -2.20 22.36 -5.23
C GLU A 63 -1.41 22.96 -4.04
N THR A 64 -0.55 22.17 -3.42
CA THR A 64 0.17 22.53 -2.18
C THR A 64 1.52 23.17 -2.47
N ALA A 65 2.01 23.98 -1.52
CA ALA A 65 3.37 24.50 -1.57
C ALA A 65 4.40 23.37 -1.56
N LYS A 66 5.50 23.55 -2.31
CA LYS A 66 6.56 22.53 -2.46
C LYS A 66 7.13 22.02 -1.14
N GLU A 67 7.23 22.91 -0.15
CA GLU A 67 7.73 22.56 1.18
C GLU A 67 6.76 21.66 1.94
N ASP A 68 5.45 21.92 1.89
CA ASP A 68 4.44 21.09 2.54
C ASP A 68 4.39 19.68 1.94
N ALA A 69 4.47 19.58 0.62
CA ALA A 69 4.55 18.31 -0.08
C ALA A 69 5.77 17.49 0.36
N ARG A 70 6.94 18.12 0.49
CA ARG A 70 8.16 17.48 1.00
C ARG A 70 8.03 17.08 2.46
N ASN A 71 7.47 17.94 3.30
CA ASN A 71 7.25 17.65 4.72
C ASN A 71 6.32 16.44 4.89
N ARG A 72 5.27 16.33 4.07
CA ARG A 72 4.38 15.15 4.07
C ARG A 72 5.10 13.87 3.65
N ILE A 73 5.93 13.92 2.61
CA ILE A 73 6.72 12.76 2.16
C ILE A 73 7.71 12.34 3.27
N ASN A 74 8.40 13.31 3.87
CA ASN A 74 9.41 13.07 4.90
C ASN A 74 8.81 12.64 6.26
N ALA A 75 7.54 12.93 6.51
CA ALA A 75 6.84 12.50 7.72
C ALA A 75 6.57 10.98 7.76
N GLN A 76 6.77 10.28 6.64
CA GLN A 76 6.54 8.85 6.50
C GLN A 76 7.85 8.11 6.20
N MET A 77 7.84 6.80 6.39
CA MET A 77 8.90 5.94 5.88
C MET A 77 9.00 6.08 4.35
N SER A 78 10.23 6.24 3.85
CA SER A 78 10.47 6.42 2.42
C SER A 78 9.93 5.25 1.60
N LEU A 79 9.45 5.52 0.39
CA LEU A 79 8.97 4.48 -0.54
C LEU A 79 10.05 3.42 -0.81
N ASP A 80 11.32 3.82 -0.90
CA ASP A 80 12.44 2.88 -1.07
C ASP A 80 12.60 1.94 0.13
N SER A 81 12.41 2.44 1.35
CA SER A 81 12.44 1.60 2.54
C SER A 81 11.24 0.63 2.59
N LYS A 82 10.05 1.07 2.15
CA LYS A 82 8.86 0.23 2.04
C LYS A 82 9.05 -0.85 0.96
N ARG A 83 9.64 -0.50 -0.18
CA ARG A 83 9.97 -1.41 -1.28
C ARG A 83 10.81 -2.60 -0.81
N ASN A 84 11.79 -2.38 0.07
CA ASN A 84 12.64 -3.46 0.59
C ASN A 84 11.92 -4.45 1.52
N LYS A 85 10.69 -4.11 1.97
CA LYS A 85 9.86 -4.93 2.86
C LYS A 85 8.62 -5.49 2.16
N ALA A 86 8.51 -5.29 0.84
CA ALA A 86 7.36 -5.74 0.07
C ALA A 86 7.54 -7.22 -0.32
N ASP A 87 6.47 -8.00 -0.20
CA ASP A 87 6.41 -9.33 -0.83
C ASP A 87 6.22 -9.20 -2.35
N MET A 88 5.49 -8.15 -2.76
CA MET A 88 5.21 -7.87 -4.16
C MET A 88 5.33 -6.36 -4.44
N LEU A 89 5.93 -6.01 -5.58
CA LEU A 89 6.16 -4.62 -5.97
C LEU A 89 5.44 -4.32 -7.29
N ILE A 90 4.72 -3.20 -7.32
CA ILE A 90 4.21 -2.59 -8.54
C ILE A 90 5.01 -1.32 -8.81
N ASP A 91 5.67 -1.25 -9.96
CA ASP A 91 6.37 -0.05 -10.39
C ASP A 91 5.41 0.87 -11.15
N ASN A 92 5.16 2.06 -10.60
CA ASN A 92 4.27 3.08 -11.15
C ASN A 92 5.02 4.20 -11.91
N THR A 93 6.27 3.94 -12.32
CA THR A 93 7.05 4.80 -13.22
C THR A 93 6.84 4.45 -14.70
N VAL A 94 6.30 3.26 -14.99
CA VAL A 94 6.08 2.75 -16.36
C VAL A 94 4.81 3.30 -17.01
N SER A 95 4.57 2.95 -18.27
CA SER A 95 3.33 3.31 -18.96
C SER A 95 2.10 2.68 -18.30
N LEU A 96 0.92 3.28 -18.47
CA LEU A 96 -0.33 2.73 -17.94
C LEU A 96 -0.61 1.31 -18.47
N LYS A 97 -0.18 1.00 -19.70
CA LYS A 97 -0.30 -0.34 -20.27
C LYS A 97 0.56 -1.34 -19.50
N ASP A 98 1.83 -1.02 -19.29
CA ASP A 98 2.77 -1.89 -18.57
C ASP A 98 2.36 -2.05 -17.10
N LEU A 99 1.85 -0.98 -16.48
CA LEU A 99 1.30 -1.00 -15.13
C LEU A 99 0.12 -1.96 -15.02
N ASN A 100 -0.80 -1.93 -15.99
CA ASN A 100 -1.92 -2.86 -16.05
C ASN A 100 -1.46 -4.32 -16.23
N GLU A 101 -0.41 -4.55 -17.01
CA GLU A 101 0.18 -5.88 -17.16
C GLU A 101 0.83 -6.36 -15.84
N GLN A 102 1.59 -5.51 -15.16
CA GLN A 102 2.15 -5.82 -13.84
C GLN A 102 1.04 -6.16 -12.83
N PHE A 103 -0.01 -5.35 -12.79
CA PHE A 103 -1.14 -5.56 -11.90
C PHE A 103 -1.87 -6.89 -12.18
N ARG A 104 -2.09 -7.24 -13.46
CA ARG A 104 -2.68 -8.54 -13.84
C ARG A 104 -1.82 -9.72 -13.38
N ARG A 105 -0.50 -9.64 -13.54
CA ARG A 105 0.43 -10.67 -13.07
C ARG A 105 0.38 -10.81 -11.55
N LEU A 106 0.33 -9.69 -10.84
CA LEU A 106 0.21 -9.66 -9.39
C LEU A 106 -1.10 -10.31 -8.93
N LEU A 107 -2.24 -9.93 -9.53
CA LEU A 107 -3.54 -10.54 -9.20
C LEU A 107 -3.53 -12.05 -9.39
N PHE A 108 -2.92 -12.54 -10.47
CA PHE A 108 -2.81 -13.97 -10.72
C PHE A 108 -1.96 -14.69 -9.66
N GLN A 109 -0.84 -14.09 -9.25
CA GLN A 109 0.02 -14.63 -8.19
C GLN A 109 -0.68 -14.66 -6.84
N VAL A 110 -1.40 -13.60 -6.50
CA VAL A 110 -2.20 -13.51 -5.27
C VAL A 110 -3.27 -14.61 -5.27
N HIS A 111 -4.03 -14.78 -6.36
CA HIS A 111 -5.08 -15.81 -6.44
C HIS A 111 -4.50 -17.23 -6.32
N LYS A 112 -3.41 -17.53 -7.04
CA LYS A 112 -2.77 -18.86 -6.98
C LYS A 112 -2.20 -19.18 -5.60
N ALA A 113 -1.71 -18.17 -4.86
CA ALA A 113 -1.23 -18.37 -3.50
C ALA A 113 -2.36 -18.83 -2.56
N PHE A 114 -3.61 -18.43 -2.83
CA PHE A 114 -4.77 -18.86 -2.06
C PHE A 114 -5.34 -20.23 -2.49
N ASP A 115 -5.14 -20.64 -3.74
CA ASP A 115 -5.61 -21.95 -4.24
C ASP A 115 -4.72 -23.14 -3.82
N MET A 116 -3.53 -22.90 -3.24
CA MET A 116 -2.56 -23.94 -2.87
C MET A 116 -2.50 -24.27 -1.37
N ASP A 117 -3.37 -23.67 -0.55
CA ASP A 117 -3.56 -23.98 0.88
C ASP A 117 -4.92 -24.69 1.11
#